data_AF-A0A535XPC3-F1
#
_entry.id   AF-A0A535XPC3-F1
#
_cell.length_a   1.000
_cell.length_b   1.000
_cell.length_c   1.000
_cell.angle_alpha   90.00
_cell.angle_beta   90.00
_cell.angle_gamma   90.00
#
_symmetry.space_group_name_H-M   'P 1'
#
loop_
_entity.id
_entity.type
_entity.pdbx_description
1 polymer ?
#
loop_
_entity_poly.entity_id
_entity_poly.type
_entity_poly.pdbx_seq_one_letter_code
_entity_poly.pdbx_strand_id
1 'polypeptide(L)'
;MRDPGAPVDLYRLLEAADEPELIDREMPEDAEILELGAGSGRITHPLIAMGRRVVAVDFNPEMLALITGAEKIEARIQDLDLGRTFGGVLLMSNLINNPDRVERLALLRAIHRHLGPRAIALIERYDPETGEDPTPTEQQRYGITIRRF
;
A
#
# COMPACT_ATOMS: atom_id res chain seq x y z
N MET A 1 -20.48 3.87 -8.60
CA MET A 1 -20.06 2.54 -9.07
C MET A 1 -18.94 2.10 -8.15
N ARG A 2 -19.09 1.00 -7.41
CA ARG A 2 -18.02 0.46 -6.56
C ARG A 2 -16.90 0.01 -7.51
N ASP A 3 -15.68 0.47 -7.31
CA ASP A 3 -14.51 -0.10 -7.96
C ASP A 3 -14.57 -1.62 -7.70
N PRO A 4 -14.56 -2.49 -8.73
CA PRO A 4 -14.61 -3.94 -8.51
C PRO A 4 -13.46 -4.43 -7.62
N GLY A 5 -12.43 -3.60 -7.40
CA GLY A 5 -11.20 -4.01 -6.74
C GLY A 5 -10.41 -4.93 -7.67
N ALA A 6 -9.10 -5.02 -7.49
CA ALA A 6 -8.34 -6.01 -8.24
C ALA A 6 -8.63 -7.43 -7.70
N PRO A 7 -8.56 -8.46 -8.55
CA PRO A 7 -9.07 -9.79 -8.24
C PRO A 7 -8.40 -10.40 -7.01
N VAL A 8 -9.20 -10.90 -6.07
CA VAL A 8 -8.76 -11.47 -4.77
C VAL A 8 -7.68 -12.53 -4.96
N ASP A 9 -7.83 -13.40 -5.94
CA ASP A 9 -6.88 -14.48 -6.19
C ASP A 9 -5.51 -13.99 -6.65
N LEU A 10 -5.40 -12.83 -7.29
CA LEU A 10 -4.11 -12.25 -7.65
C LEU A 10 -3.35 -11.77 -6.42
N TYR A 11 -4.02 -11.06 -5.51
CA TYR A 11 -3.38 -10.52 -4.29
C TYR A 11 -3.01 -11.61 -3.29
N ARG A 12 -3.63 -12.79 -3.34
CA ARG A 12 -3.20 -13.96 -2.55
C ARG A 12 -1.84 -14.50 -2.97
N LEU A 13 -1.42 -14.27 -4.21
CA LEU A 13 -0.16 -14.78 -4.75
C LEU A 13 1.03 -13.83 -4.55
N LEU A 14 0.76 -12.58 -4.16
CA LEU A 14 1.82 -11.59 -3.97
C LEU A 14 2.47 -11.80 -2.60
N GLU A 15 3.74 -12.18 -2.64
CA GLU A 15 4.60 -12.18 -1.46
C GLU A 15 5.26 -10.81 -1.29
N ALA A 16 5.57 -10.44 -0.05
CA ALA A 16 6.45 -9.31 0.19
C ALA A 16 7.89 -9.68 -0.19
N ALA A 17 8.63 -8.72 -0.71
CA ALA A 17 10.09 -8.81 -0.83
C ALA A 17 10.70 -8.17 0.43
N ASP A 18 11.63 -7.22 0.27
CA ASP A 18 12.35 -6.59 1.38
C ASP A 18 11.56 -5.45 2.08
N GLU A 19 10.30 -5.20 1.67
CA GLU A 19 9.51 -4.12 2.26
C GLU A 19 9.28 -4.27 3.78
N PRO A 20 8.96 -5.45 4.34
CA PRO A 20 8.74 -5.61 5.76
C PRO A 20 9.97 -5.27 6.61
N GLU A 21 11.16 -5.71 6.21
CA GLU A 21 12.42 -5.42 6.89
C GLU A 21 12.76 -3.93 6.82
N LEU A 22 12.49 -3.28 5.68
CA LEU A 22 12.63 -1.83 5.56
C LEU A 22 11.66 -1.10 6.49
N ILE A 23 10.38 -1.50 6.52
CA ILE A 23 9.38 -0.91 7.41
C ILE A 23 9.80 -1.08 8.86
N ASP A 24 10.23 -2.28 9.26
CA ASP A 24 10.69 -2.56 10.63
C ASP A 24 11.85 -1.65 11.03
N ARG A 25 12.85 -1.48 10.16
CA ARG A 25 14.00 -0.62 10.43
C ARG A 25 13.64 0.86 10.55
N GLU A 26 12.76 1.37 9.70
CA GLU A 26 12.42 2.79 9.69
C GLU A 26 11.41 3.16 10.78
N MET A 27 10.56 2.22 11.22
CA MET A 27 9.52 2.51 12.21
C MET A 27 10.05 2.57 13.65
N PRO A 28 9.53 3.49 14.49
CA PRO A 28 9.86 3.49 15.92
C PRO A 28 9.55 2.12 16.54
N GLU A 29 10.44 1.59 17.39
CA GLU A 29 10.39 0.22 17.94
C GLU A 29 9.00 -0.12 18.53
N ASP A 30 8.46 0.77 19.36
CA ASP A 30 7.16 0.59 20.02
C ASP A 30 5.96 1.14 19.23
N ALA A 31 6.11 1.48 17.95
CA ALA A 31 5.01 2.03 17.16
C ALA A 31 3.88 1.00 16.96
N GLU A 32 2.64 1.43 17.19
CA GLU A 32 1.48 0.81 16.55
C GLU A 32 1.39 1.36 15.12
N ILE A 33 1.21 0.46 14.15
CA ILE A 33 1.25 0.75 12.72
C ILE A 33 -0.16 0.66 12.14
N LEU A 34 -0.57 1.69 11.40
CA LEU A 34 -1.79 1.67 10.59
C LEU A 34 -1.43 1.34 9.14
N GLU A 35 -1.93 0.24 8.61
CA GLU A 35 -1.77 -0.14 7.20
C GLU A 35 -3.02 0.19 6.39
N LEU A 36 -2.90 1.11 5.44
CA LEU A 36 -3.97 1.56 4.56
C LEU A 36 -3.95 0.77 3.24
N GLY A 37 -5.04 0.08 2.94
CA GLY A 37 -5.13 -0.79 1.75
C GLY A 37 -4.36 -2.10 1.96
N ALA A 38 -4.57 -2.74 3.11
CA ALA A 38 -3.82 -3.92 3.53
C ALA A 38 -4.04 -5.16 2.65
N GLY A 39 -5.11 -5.17 1.84
CA GLY A 39 -5.43 -6.28 0.95
C GLY A 39 -5.50 -7.60 1.71
N SER A 40 -4.84 -8.62 1.16
CA SER A 40 -4.77 -9.97 1.73
C SER A 40 -3.80 -10.11 2.91
N GLY A 41 -3.05 -9.07 3.26
CA GLY A 41 -2.07 -9.08 4.36
C GLY A 41 -0.60 -9.24 3.95
N ARG A 42 -0.26 -8.99 2.67
CA ARG A 42 1.12 -9.08 2.14
C ARG A 42 2.17 -8.43 3.04
N ILE A 43 1.88 -7.23 3.56
CA ILE A 43 2.75 -6.50 4.49
C ILE A 43 2.34 -6.77 5.94
N THR A 44 1.03 -6.86 6.22
CA THR A 44 0.51 -7.09 7.57
C THR A 44 1.10 -8.34 8.24
N HIS A 45 1.11 -9.49 7.55
CA HIS A 45 1.50 -10.75 8.18
C HIS A 45 3.00 -10.82 8.51
N PRO A 46 3.94 -10.44 7.63
CA PRO A 46 5.36 -10.36 7.99
C PRO A 46 5.64 -9.41 9.17
N LEU A 47 4.99 -8.24 9.22
CA LEU A 47 5.17 -7.30 10.33
C LEU A 47 4.69 -7.89 11.67
N ILE A 48 3.56 -8.59 11.67
CA ILE A 48 3.09 -9.34 12.85
C ILE A 48 4.09 -10.43 13.25
N ALA A 49 4.65 -11.17 12.28
CA ALA A 49 5.64 -12.20 12.55
C ALA A 49 6.94 -11.63 13.16
N MET A 50 7.27 -10.36 12.85
CA MET A 50 8.36 -9.60 13.47
C MET A 50 8.00 -9.01 14.84
N GLY A 51 6.76 -9.20 15.32
CA GLY A 51 6.30 -8.72 16.63
C GLY A 51 5.71 -7.30 16.63
N ARG A 52 5.48 -6.70 15.45
CA ARG A 52 4.85 -5.37 15.35
C ARG A 52 3.35 -5.44 15.62
N ARG A 53 2.80 -4.34 16.14
CA ARG A 53 1.36 -4.15 16.32
C ARG A 53 0.80 -3.45 15.10
N VAL A 54 -0.10 -4.12 14.37
CA VAL A 54 -0.66 -3.61 13.12
C VAL A 54 -2.18 -3.52 13.19
N VAL A 55 -2.73 -2.40 12.71
CA VAL A 55 -4.15 -2.20 12.40
C VAL A 55 -4.29 -2.19 10.88
N ALA A 56 -5.02 -3.15 10.33
CA ALA A 56 -5.18 -3.32 8.89
C ALA A 56 -6.51 -2.72 8.41
N VAL A 57 -6.43 -1.81 7.42
CA VAL A 57 -7.59 -1.17 6.81
C VAL A 57 -7.71 -1.61 5.35
N ASP A 58 -8.87 -2.07 4.95
CA ASP A 58 -9.22 -2.29 3.54
C ASP A 58 -10.72 -2.08 3.33
N PHE A 59 -11.14 -1.72 2.13
CA PHE A 59 -12.57 -1.55 1.82
C PHE A 59 -13.24 -2.86 1.40
N ASN A 60 -12.45 -3.89 1.11
CA ASN A 60 -12.92 -5.20 0.70
C ASN A 60 -12.93 -6.17 1.91
N PRO A 61 -14.11 -6.53 2.43
CA PRO A 61 -14.20 -7.45 3.57
C PRO A 61 -13.65 -8.85 3.27
N GLU A 62 -13.66 -9.31 2.02
CA GLU A 62 -13.10 -10.61 1.64
C GLU A 62 -11.57 -10.62 1.75
N MET A 63 -10.93 -9.48 1.50
CA MET A 63 -9.48 -9.30 1.69
C MET A 63 -9.13 -9.30 3.17
N LEU A 64 -9.85 -8.49 3.96
CA LEU A 64 -9.69 -8.45 5.42
C LEU A 64 -9.93 -9.83 6.07
N ALA A 65 -10.81 -10.67 5.52
CA ALA A 65 -11.03 -12.01 6.05
C ALA A 65 -9.75 -12.88 6.03
N LEU A 66 -8.81 -12.60 5.12
CA LEU A 66 -7.53 -13.31 4.99
C LEU A 66 -6.48 -12.85 6.03
N ILE A 67 -6.68 -11.67 6.63
CA ILE A 67 -5.76 -11.13 7.63
C ILE A 67 -6.06 -11.74 9.01
N THR A 68 -5.00 -12.17 9.69
CA THR A 68 -5.02 -12.76 11.03
C THR A 68 -3.97 -12.10 11.91
N GLY A 69 -4.27 -11.93 13.20
CA GLY A 69 -3.32 -11.37 14.18
C GLY A 69 -3.25 -9.84 14.24
N ALA A 70 -4.07 -9.14 13.46
CA ALA A 70 -4.24 -7.68 13.50
C ALA A 70 -5.68 -7.29 13.85
N GLU A 71 -5.86 -6.07 14.37
CA GLU A 71 -7.15 -5.39 14.34
C GLU A 71 -7.50 -5.06 12.88
N LYS A 72 -8.77 -5.26 12.48
CA LYS A 72 -9.21 -5.10 11.09
C LYS A 72 -10.35 -4.11 11.00
N ILE A 73 -10.25 -3.18 10.06
CA ILE A 73 -11.22 -2.11 9.87
C ILE A 73 -11.65 -2.09 8.40
N GLU A 74 -12.94 -2.38 8.16
CA GLU A 74 -13.54 -2.23 6.84
C GLU A 74 -13.85 -0.76 6.59
N ALA A 75 -13.06 -0.11 5.74
CA ALA A 75 -13.27 1.29 5.39
C ALA A 75 -12.60 1.64 4.06
N ARG A 76 -13.17 2.63 3.37
CA ARG A 76 -12.43 3.37 2.34
C ARG A 76 -11.40 4.25 3.01
N ILE A 77 -10.17 4.24 2.52
CA ILE A 77 -9.07 5.03 3.08
C ILE A 77 -9.44 6.52 3.16
N GLN A 78 -10.11 7.05 2.13
CA GLN A 78 -10.49 8.46 2.02
C GLN A 78 -11.48 8.91 3.10
N ASP A 79 -12.30 7.99 3.58
CA ASP A 79 -13.39 8.25 4.54
C ASP A 79 -13.00 7.88 5.98
N LEU A 80 -11.80 7.31 6.16
CA LEU A 80 -11.33 6.82 7.45
C LEU A 80 -11.09 7.99 8.43
N ASP A 81 -11.74 7.93 9.59
CA ASP A 81 -11.44 8.77 10.75
C ASP A 81 -11.61 7.94 12.02
N LEU A 82 -10.48 7.50 12.59
CA LEU A 82 -10.47 6.65 13.78
C LEU A 82 -10.45 7.43 15.10
N GLY A 83 -10.33 8.76 15.05
CA GLY A 83 -10.17 9.59 16.25
C GLY A 83 -8.91 9.28 17.08
N ARG A 84 -7.97 8.49 16.55
CA ARG A 84 -6.68 8.15 17.16
C ARG A 84 -5.54 8.25 16.14
N THR A 85 -4.33 8.35 16.66
CA THR A 85 -3.10 8.48 15.86
C THR A 85 -2.16 7.31 16.14
N PHE A 86 -1.25 7.08 15.20
CA PHE A 86 -0.34 5.93 15.16
C PHE A 86 1.11 6.39 15.10
N GLY A 87 2.03 5.52 15.53
CA GLY A 87 3.47 5.76 15.41
C GLY A 87 4.01 5.54 14.00
N GLY A 88 3.27 4.77 13.19
CA GLY A 88 3.54 4.53 11.78
C GLY A 88 2.27 4.49 10.95
N VAL A 89 2.28 5.07 9.75
CA VAL A 89 1.18 4.92 8.78
C VAL A 89 1.75 4.46 7.44
N LEU A 90 1.22 3.37 6.92
CA LEU A 90 1.67 2.72 5.70
C LEU A 90 0.63 2.87 4.60
N LEU A 91 1.07 3.23 3.39
CA LEU A 91 0.35 3.05 2.14
C LEU A 91 1.25 2.24 1.20
N MET A 92 1.36 0.94 1.43
CA MET A 92 2.22 0.02 0.67
C MET A 92 1.45 -0.59 -0.52
N SER A 93 0.89 0.32 -1.30
CA SER A 93 0.21 0.05 -2.56
C SER A 93 0.42 1.22 -3.52
N ASN A 94 0.31 0.97 -4.82
CA ASN A 94 0.46 2.01 -5.85
C ASN A 94 -0.78 2.92 -5.99
N LEU A 95 -1.67 2.97 -4.98
CA LEU A 95 -2.88 3.80 -5.00
C LEU A 95 -2.56 5.30 -5.10
N ILE A 96 -1.42 5.74 -4.56
CA ILE A 96 -0.99 7.13 -4.64
C ILE A 96 -0.67 7.56 -6.09
N ASN A 97 -0.46 6.62 -7.01
CA ASN A 97 -0.23 6.91 -8.43
C ASN A 97 -1.53 7.21 -9.21
N ASN A 98 -2.71 7.22 -8.57
CA ASN A 98 -3.98 7.57 -9.20
C ASN A 98 -3.86 8.91 -9.96
N PRO A 99 -4.27 9.04 -11.24
CA PRO A 99 -4.16 10.28 -12.01
C PRO A 99 -5.05 11.42 -11.47
N ASP A 100 -6.11 11.12 -10.72
CA ASP A 100 -6.97 12.12 -10.11
C ASP A 100 -6.30 12.76 -8.88
N ARG A 101 -6.10 14.08 -8.96
CA ARG A 101 -5.49 14.88 -7.88
C ARG A 101 -6.35 14.90 -6.62
N VAL A 102 -7.67 14.92 -6.74
CA VAL A 102 -8.59 14.96 -5.59
C VAL A 102 -8.47 13.66 -4.80
N GLU A 103 -8.46 12.52 -5.49
CA GLU A 103 -8.27 11.20 -4.88
C GLU A 103 -6.91 11.09 -4.18
N ARG A 104 -5.81 11.49 -4.84
CA ARG A 104 -4.47 11.49 -4.21
C ARG A 104 -4.43 12.34 -2.95
N LEU A 105 -5.02 13.54 -2.99
CA LEU A 105 -5.07 14.42 -1.82
C LEU A 105 -5.94 13.83 -0.71
N ALA A 106 -6.99 13.09 -1.03
CA ALA A 106 -7.80 12.39 -0.03
C ALA A 106 -6.97 11.30 0.70
N LEU A 107 -6.19 10.50 -0.05
CA LEU A 107 -5.27 9.52 0.54
C LEU A 107 -4.25 10.19 1.47
N LEU A 108 -3.59 11.27 1.02
CA LEU A 108 -2.60 11.99 1.83
C LEU A 108 -3.22 12.62 3.09
N ARG A 109 -4.46 13.11 3.01
CA ARG A 109 -5.19 13.63 4.17
C ARG A 109 -5.52 12.53 5.17
N ALA A 110 -5.93 11.35 4.69
CA ALA A 110 -6.17 10.19 5.55
C ALA A 110 -4.88 9.78 6.26
N ILE A 111 -3.74 9.71 5.57
CA ILE A 111 -2.44 9.46 6.19
C ILE A 111 -2.15 10.52 7.27
N HIS A 112 -2.21 11.80 6.90
CA HIS A 112 -1.87 12.90 7.79
C HIS A 112 -2.72 12.92 9.07
N ARG A 113 -4.02 12.66 8.96
CA ARG A 113 -4.95 12.61 10.10
C ARG A 113 -4.54 11.59 11.17
N HIS A 114 -3.93 10.49 10.75
CA HIS A 114 -3.60 9.37 11.62
C HIS A 114 -2.14 9.37 12.07
N LEU A 115 -1.34 10.38 11.70
CA LEU A 115 0.05 10.51 12.17
C LEU A 115 0.11 11.13 13.56
N GLY A 116 0.71 10.41 14.50
CA GLY A 116 1.02 10.94 15.82
C GLY A 116 2.24 11.87 15.80
N PRO A 117 2.56 12.52 16.93
CA PRO A 117 3.81 13.27 17.05
C PRO A 117 5.01 12.36 16.76
N ARG A 118 5.91 12.79 15.87
CA ARG A 118 7.11 12.04 15.43
C ARG A 118 6.82 10.72 14.70
N ALA A 119 5.58 10.49 14.29
CA ALA A 119 5.23 9.32 13.50
C ALA A 119 5.85 9.38 12.10
N ILE A 120 6.05 8.21 11.50
CA ILE A 120 6.60 8.06 10.15
C ILE A 120 5.50 7.58 9.21
N ALA A 121 5.44 8.17 8.01
CA ALA A 121 4.62 7.67 6.92
C ALA A 121 5.51 7.04 5.85
N LEU A 122 5.22 5.80 5.46
CA LEU A 122 5.83 5.16 4.29
C LEU A 122 4.78 4.99 3.21
N ILE A 123 5.11 5.45 2.01
CA ILE A 123 4.20 5.52 0.87
C ILE A 123 4.90 4.87 -0.32
N GLU A 124 4.40 3.71 -0.72
CA GLU A 124 4.82 3.06 -1.95
C GLU A 124 4.27 3.84 -3.15
N ARG A 125 5.12 4.02 -4.15
CA ARG A 125 4.76 4.59 -5.44
C ARG A 125 5.66 4.01 -6.51
N TYR A 126 5.18 3.99 -7.74
CA TYR A 126 6.09 3.80 -8.88
C TYR A 126 7.19 4.85 -8.85
N ASP A 127 8.41 4.39 -9.16
CA ASP A 127 9.51 5.28 -9.48
C ASP A 127 9.06 6.18 -10.66
N PRO A 128 9.23 7.52 -10.55
CA PRO A 128 8.84 8.47 -11.59
C PRO A 128 9.29 8.07 -13.00
N GLU A 129 10.45 7.43 -13.13
CA GLU A 129 11.06 7.04 -14.41
C GLU A 129 10.56 5.69 -14.94
N THR A 130 9.89 4.87 -14.11
CA THR A 130 9.42 3.51 -14.50
C THR A 130 8.31 3.52 -15.57
N GLY A 131 7.72 4.69 -15.85
CA GLY A 131 6.80 4.91 -16.98
C GLY A 131 7.39 5.73 -18.13
N GLU A 132 8.63 6.21 -18.00
CA GLU A 132 9.34 6.93 -19.05
C GLU A 132 10.06 5.96 -19.99
N ASP A 133 9.33 5.00 -20.55
CA ASP A 133 9.76 4.38 -21.81
C ASP A 133 9.36 5.34 -22.94
N PRO A 134 10.30 6.10 -23.55
CA PRO A 134 9.96 7.00 -24.65
C PRO A 134 9.50 6.23 -25.91
N THR A 135 9.62 4.90 -25.91
CA THR A 135 9.39 4.03 -27.06
C THR A 135 8.73 2.70 -26.65
N PRO A 136 7.52 2.70 -26.07
CA PRO A 136 6.89 1.52 -25.45
C PRO A 136 6.53 0.40 -26.45
N THR A 137 6.60 0.66 -27.76
CA THR A 137 6.42 -0.35 -28.81
C THR A 137 7.72 -0.85 -29.41
N GLU A 138 8.86 -0.32 -28.96
CA GLU A 138 10.19 -0.67 -29.46
C GLU A 138 10.73 -1.91 -28.76
N GLN A 139 11.13 -2.91 -29.53
CA GLN A 139 11.80 -4.12 -29.04
C GLN A 139 13.07 -4.35 -29.84
N GLN A 140 14.16 -4.79 -29.18
CA GLN A 140 15.38 -5.24 -29.87
C GLN A 140 15.55 -6.75 -29.80
N ARG A 141 15.75 -7.40 -30.95
CA ARG A 141 16.13 -8.82 -31.07
C ARG A 141 17.12 -9.03 -32.21
N TYR A 142 18.22 -9.74 -31.94
CA TYR A 142 19.26 -10.06 -32.95
C TYR A 142 19.82 -8.83 -33.70
N GLY A 143 19.88 -7.67 -33.04
CA GLY A 143 20.27 -6.40 -33.68
C GLY A 143 19.20 -5.76 -34.56
N ILE A 144 17.93 -6.19 -34.46
CA ILE A 144 16.79 -5.64 -35.18
C ILE A 144 15.88 -4.88 -34.22
N THR A 145 15.56 -3.63 -34.55
CA THR A 145 14.56 -2.82 -33.87
C THR A 145 13.17 -3.07 -34.47
N ILE A 146 12.21 -3.50 -33.65
CA ILE A 146 10.82 -3.75 -34.03
C ILE A 146 9.96 -2.65 -33.44
N ARG A 147 9.22 -1.90 -34.27
CA ARG A 147 8.33 -0.82 -33.85
C ARG A 147 6.94 -0.99 -34.48
N ARG A 148 5.89 -0.86 -33.68
CA ARG A 148 4.49 -0.87 -34.14
C ARG A 148 3.95 0.57 -34.14
N PHE A 149 3.29 0.95 -35.23
CA PHE A 149 2.57 2.23 -35.41
C PHE A 149 1.06 2.01 -35.30
#